data_AF-A0ABC8K961-F1
#
_entry.id   AF-A0ABC8K961-F1
#
_cell.length_a   1.000
_cell.length_b   1.000
_cell.length_c   1.000
_cell.angle_alpha   90.00
_cell.angle_beta   90.00
_cell.angle_gamma   90.00
#
_symmetry.space_group_name_H-M   'P 1'
#
loop_
_entity.id
_entity.type
_entity.pdbx_description
1 polymer ?
#
loop_
_entity_poly.entity_id
_entity_poly.type
_entity_poly.pdbx_seq_one_letter_code
_entity_poly.pdbx_strand_id
1 'polypeptide(L)'
;MPECRPLSVSMGSAIHFVKNRIANLPITLTESEAKAALQSDIKRFISEKIVAPDKAIVRHAVTKIRDGDVLLTYGSPTAVEMVLLQAHELRKKFRVLVVDSRPKLEGYDATLSDYISMIITDYGMVPPTSVPVIVREYQKEHLLV
;
A
#
# COMPACT_ATOMS: atom_id res chain seq x y z
N MET A 1 27.24 -11.32 1.91
CA MET A 1 26.04 -11.18 2.76
C MET A 1 24.86 -11.72 1.97
N PRO A 2 23.97 -12.55 2.55
CA PRO A 2 22.83 -13.06 1.80
C PRO A 2 21.92 -11.89 1.40
N GLU A 3 21.50 -11.88 0.14
CA GLU A 3 20.63 -10.87 -0.44
C GLU A 3 19.22 -11.04 0.16
N CYS A 4 18.86 -10.24 1.17
CA CYS A 4 17.66 -10.47 1.98
C CYS A 4 16.36 -10.54 1.15
N ARG A 5 16.17 -9.58 0.23
CA ARG A 5 15.02 -9.48 -0.68
C ARG A 5 15.45 -8.73 -1.94
N PRO A 6 15.04 -9.17 -3.14
CA PRO A 6 15.21 -8.38 -4.36
C PRO A 6 14.58 -6.99 -4.22
N LEU A 7 15.26 -5.97 -4.74
CA LEU A 7 14.78 -4.59 -4.70
C LEU A 7 13.54 -4.42 -5.59
N SER A 8 12.55 -3.67 -5.11
CA SER A 8 11.42 -3.28 -5.96
C SER A 8 11.85 -2.25 -7.01
N VAL A 9 11.02 -2.08 -8.04
CA VAL A 9 11.23 -1.02 -9.06
C VAL A 9 11.28 0.36 -8.41
N SER A 10 10.39 0.64 -7.45
CA SER A 10 10.36 1.91 -6.71
C SER A 10 11.64 2.16 -5.92
N MET A 11 12.18 1.13 -5.26
CA MET A 11 13.48 1.20 -4.58
C MET A 11 14.60 1.46 -5.58
N GLY A 12 14.60 0.79 -6.74
CA GLY A 12 15.58 1.01 -7.81
C GLY A 12 15.60 2.45 -8.29
N SER A 13 14.42 3.03 -8.56
CA SER A 13 14.31 4.45 -8.94
C SER A 13 14.80 5.39 -7.85
N ALA A 14 14.48 5.12 -6.58
CA ALA A 14 14.94 5.92 -5.45
C ALA A 14 16.48 5.84 -5.26
N ILE A 15 17.06 4.66 -5.39
CA ILE A 15 18.51 4.46 -5.34
C ILE A 15 19.20 5.22 -6.47
N HIS A 16 18.66 5.13 -7.69
CA HIS A 16 19.19 5.88 -8.83
C HIS A 16 19.14 7.40 -8.59
N PHE A 17 18.04 7.91 -8.05
CA PHE A 17 17.91 9.32 -7.67
C PHE A 17 18.98 9.75 -6.65
N VAL A 18 19.15 8.98 -5.57
CA VAL A 18 20.14 9.30 -4.52
C VAL A 18 21.57 9.24 -5.08
N LYS A 19 21.91 8.20 -5.84
CA LYS A 19 23.24 8.08 -6.48
C LYS A 19 23.53 9.25 -7.40
N ASN A 20 22.57 9.63 -8.25
CA ASN A 20 22.71 10.78 -9.13
C ASN A 20 22.90 12.07 -8.34
N ARG A 21 22.21 12.22 -7.20
CA ARG A 21 22.37 13.41 -6.37
C ARG A 21 23.74 13.50 -5.73
N ILE A 22 24.25 12.39 -5.20
CA ILE A 22 25.60 12.30 -4.63
C ILE A 22 26.67 12.62 -5.68
N ALA A 23 26.54 12.07 -6.90
CA ALA A 23 27.50 12.30 -7.98
C ALA A 23 27.60 13.77 -8.42
N ASN A 24 26.55 14.56 -8.18
CA ASN A 24 26.46 15.97 -8.57
C ASN A 24 26.57 16.94 -7.37
N LEU A 25 26.97 16.47 -6.18
CA LEU A 25 27.19 17.35 -5.04
C LEU A 25 28.46 18.21 -5.25
N PRO A 26 28.42 19.52 -4.96
CA PRO A 26 29.61 20.35 -5.02
C PRO A 26 30.67 19.89 -4.01
N ILE A 27 31.91 19.71 -4.47
CA ILE A 27 33.05 19.28 -3.65
C ILE A 27 33.44 20.35 -2.61
N THR A 28 32.99 21.59 -2.81
CA THR A 28 33.28 22.73 -1.92
C THR A 28 32.50 22.73 -0.62
N LEU A 29 31.46 21.89 -0.50
CA LEU A 29 30.63 21.83 0.70
C LEU A 29 31.35 21.08 1.83
N THR A 30 31.11 21.53 3.06
CA THR A 30 31.49 20.75 4.24
C THR A 30 30.65 19.47 4.33
N GLU A 31 31.14 18.46 5.05
CA GLU A 31 30.41 17.21 5.25
C GLU A 31 29.01 17.43 5.86
N SER A 32 28.89 18.37 6.80
CA SER A 32 27.62 18.72 7.45
C SER A 32 26.62 19.31 6.45
N GLU A 33 27.07 20.26 5.62
CA GLU A 33 26.23 20.90 4.60
C GLU A 33 25.82 19.91 3.51
N ALA A 34 26.73 19.05 3.06
CA ALA A 34 26.44 18.01 2.08
C ALA A 34 25.38 17.02 2.61
N LYS A 35 25.47 16.61 3.87
CA LYS A 35 24.46 15.76 4.53
C LYS A 35 23.12 16.47 4.63
N ALA A 36 23.09 17.73 5.05
CA ALA A 36 21.86 18.51 5.17
C ALA A 36 21.16 18.69 3.81
N ALA A 37 21.94 18.99 2.76
CA ALA A 37 21.43 19.10 1.39
C ALA A 37 20.83 17.77 0.91
N LEU A 38 21.54 16.65 1.08
CA LEU A 38 21.05 15.33 0.68
C LEU A 38 19.78 14.92 1.45
N GLN A 39 19.73 15.18 2.77
CA GLN A 39 18.53 14.95 3.56
C GLN A 39 17.34 15.78 3.08
N SER A 40 17.57 17.04 2.72
CA SER A 40 16.55 17.92 2.14
C SER A 40 16.04 17.36 0.80
N ASP A 41 16.96 16.91 -0.06
CA ASP A 41 16.62 16.30 -1.35
C ASP A 41 15.82 15.01 -1.21
N ILE A 42 16.14 14.15 -0.23
CA ILE A 42 15.38 12.94 0.08
C ILE A 42 13.97 13.31 0.57
N LYS A 43 13.85 14.28 1.49
CA LYS A 43 12.54 14.74 1.97
C LYS A 43 11.68 15.27 0.80
N ARG A 44 12.30 16.05 -0.10
CA ARG A 44 11.64 16.55 -1.31
C ARG A 44 11.21 15.42 -2.24
N PHE A 45 12.06 14.42 -2.44
CA PHE A 45 11.72 13.24 -3.24
C PHE A 45 10.47 12.53 -2.68
N ILE A 46 10.43 12.29 -1.37
CA ILE A 46 9.26 11.67 -0.73
C ILE A 46 8.01 12.53 -0.93
N SER A 47 8.09 13.84 -0.71
CA SER A 47 6.92 14.71 -0.86
C SER A 47 6.42 14.80 -2.30
N GLU A 48 7.32 14.88 -3.27
CA GLU A 48 6.97 15.15 -4.67
C GLU A 48 6.71 13.89 -5.50
N LYS A 49 7.39 12.78 -5.20
CA LYS A 49 7.31 11.54 -5.97
C LYS A 49 6.44 10.46 -5.34
N ILE A 50 6.09 10.60 -4.06
CA ILE A 50 5.25 9.64 -3.33
C ILE A 50 3.98 10.35 -2.84
N VAL A 51 4.11 11.26 -1.89
CA VAL A 51 2.95 11.82 -1.16
C VAL A 51 2.05 12.69 -2.03
N ALA A 52 2.61 13.58 -2.86
CA ALA A 52 1.79 14.46 -3.71
C ALA A 52 1.04 13.67 -4.80
N PRO A 53 1.66 12.73 -5.52
CA PRO A 53 0.95 11.82 -6.42
C PRO A 53 -0.15 11.02 -5.73
N ASP A 54 0.12 10.44 -4.57
CA ASP A 54 -0.88 9.68 -3.80
C ASP A 54 -2.13 10.54 -3.54
N LYS A 55 -1.95 11.76 -3.03
CA LYS A 55 -3.07 12.69 -2.81
C LYS A 55 -3.81 13.05 -4.10
N ALA A 56 -3.10 13.21 -5.20
CA ALA A 56 -3.70 13.53 -6.50
C ALA A 56 -4.52 12.35 -7.05
N ILE A 57 -4.00 11.12 -6.94
CA ILE A 57 -4.67 9.88 -7.32
C ILE A 57 -5.94 9.72 -6.48
N VAL A 58 -5.84 9.87 -5.17
CA VAL A 58 -6.97 9.73 -4.26
C VAL A 58 -8.05 10.74 -4.59
N ARG A 59 -7.70 12.03 -4.69
CA ARG A 59 -8.64 13.10 -5.06
C ARG A 59 -9.33 12.79 -6.38
N HIS A 60 -8.60 12.30 -7.38
CA HIS A 60 -9.18 11.98 -8.67
C HIS A 60 -10.11 10.75 -8.59
N ALA A 61 -9.66 9.66 -7.98
CA ALA A 61 -10.40 8.40 -7.90
C ALA A 61 -11.73 8.56 -7.14
N VAL A 62 -11.73 9.31 -6.03
CA VAL A 62 -12.94 9.55 -5.24
C VAL A 62 -14.03 10.25 -6.05
N THR A 63 -13.69 11.10 -7.02
CA THR A 63 -14.71 11.73 -7.90
C THR A 63 -15.45 10.72 -8.79
N LYS A 64 -14.87 9.54 -9.02
CA LYS A 64 -15.44 8.51 -9.90
C LYS A 64 -16.39 7.57 -9.17
N ILE A 65 -16.26 7.44 -7.85
CA ILE A 65 -17.13 6.61 -7.02
C ILE A 65 -18.50 7.28 -6.87
N ARG A 66 -19.57 6.53 -7.09
CA ARG A 66 -20.97 6.95 -6.96
C ARG A 66 -21.68 6.16 -5.87
N ASP A 67 -22.79 6.71 -5.39
CA ASP A 67 -23.64 6.00 -4.45
C ASP A 67 -24.29 4.79 -5.12
N GLY A 68 -24.22 3.64 -4.44
CA GLY A 68 -24.64 2.34 -4.93
C GLY A 68 -23.54 1.52 -5.61
N ASP A 69 -22.34 2.10 -5.83
CA ASP A 69 -21.25 1.39 -6.50
C ASP A 69 -20.76 0.18 -5.68
N VAL A 70 -20.32 -0.85 -6.41
CA VAL A 70 -19.60 -2.01 -5.85
C VAL A 70 -18.19 -2.00 -6.41
N LEU A 71 -17.21 -1.80 -5.53
CA LEU A 71 -15.79 -1.68 -5.85
C LEU A 71 -15.08 -3.01 -5.60
N LEU A 72 -14.23 -3.43 -6.52
CA LEU A 72 -13.39 -4.62 -6.39
C LEU A 72 -11.93 -4.20 -6.18
N THR A 73 -11.26 -4.77 -5.18
CA THR A 73 -9.82 -4.61 -4.98
C THR A 73 -9.16 -5.98 -4.81
N TYR A 74 -7.86 -6.06 -5.04
CA TYR A 74 -7.06 -7.26 -4.80
C TYR A 74 -5.97 -6.96 -3.76
N GLY A 75 -5.89 -7.77 -2.72
CA GLY A 75 -5.03 -7.53 -1.56
C GLY A 75 -5.37 -6.22 -0.84
N SER A 76 -4.38 -5.61 -0.20
CA SER A 76 -4.51 -4.28 0.43
C SER A 76 -3.45 -3.28 -0.03
N PRO A 77 -3.60 -2.70 -1.23
CA PRO A 77 -2.72 -1.63 -1.67
C PRO A 77 -3.03 -0.34 -0.91
N THR A 78 -2.02 0.25 -0.25
CA THR A 78 -2.16 1.49 0.54
C THR A 78 -2.83 2.63 -0.25
N ALA A 79 -2.55 2.75 -1.55
CA ALA A 79 -3.18 3.77 -2.40
C ALA A 79 -4.70 3.57 -2.55
N VAL A 80 -5.16 2.32 -2.68
CA VAL A 80 -6.59 1.99 -2.77
C VAL A 80 -7.26 2.17 -1.42
N GLU A 81 -6.60 1.77 -0.33
CA GLU A 81 -7.09 2.01 1.03
C GLU A 81 -7.35 3.50 1.27
N MET A 82 -6.41 4.38 0.91
CA MET A 82 -6.59 5.83 1.00
C MET A 82 -7.81 6.33 0.20
N VAL A 83 -8.07 5.77 -0.99
CA VAL A 83 -9.26 6.07 -1.80
C VAL A 83 -10.54 5.69 -1.08
N LEU A 84 -10.60 4.47 -0.54
CA LEU A 84 -11.79 3.95 0.13
C LEU A 84 -12.08 4.73 1.42
N LEU A 85 -11.04 5.03 2.21
CA LEU A 85 -11.14 5.86 3.42
C LEU A 85 -11.68 7.25 3.09
N GLN A 86 -11.07 7.95 2.12
CA GLN A 86 -11.52 9.30 1.76
C GLN A 86 -12.94 9.29 1.16
N ALA A 87 -13.31 8.28 0.37
CA ALA A 87 -14.67 8.14 -0.14
C ALA A 87 -15.69 7.94 0.99
N HIS A 88 -15.33 7.17 2.01
CA HIS A 88 -16.17 6.95 3.19
C HIS A 88 -16.29 8.20 4.08
N GLU A 89 -15.20 8.96 4.28
CA GLU A 89 -15.21 10.25 4.97
C GLU A 89 -16.18 11.24 4.30
N LEU A 90 -16.24 11.23 2.96
CA LEU A 90 -17.21 12.00 2.18
C LEU A 90 -18.63 11.40 2.17
N ARG A 91 -18.90 10.39 3.02
CA ARG A 91 -20.21 9.75 3.21
C ARG A 91 -20.80 9.12 1.95
N LYS A 92 -19.96 8.72 0.99
CA LYS A 92 -20.42 7.97 -0.18
C LYS A 92 -20.90 6.58 0.24
N LYS A 93 -22.01 6.12 -0.33
CA LYS A 93 -22.59 4.81 -0.03
C LYS A 93 -22.13 3.82 -1.08
N PHE A 94 -21.13 3.00 -0.78
CA PHE A 94 -20.62 1.97 -1.69
C PHE A 94 -20.32 0.68 -0.94
N ARG A 95 -20.10 -0.41 -1.68
CA ARG A 95 -19.67 -1.70 -1.13
C ARG A 95 -18.31 -2.08 -1.69
N VAL A 96 -17.48 -2.72 -0.89
CA VAL A 96 -16.16 -3.21 -1.34
C VAL A 96 -16.12 -4.74 -1.31
N LEU A 97 -15.62 -5.32 -2.40
CA LEU A 97 -15.26 -6.72 -2.54
C LEU A 97 -13.73 -6.79 -2.56
N VAL A 98 -13.13 -7.52 -1.62
CA VAL A 98 -11.68 -7.71 -1.56
C VAL A 98 -11.37 -9.11 -2.04
N VAL A 99 -10.56 -9.23 -3.08
CA VAL A 99 -10.01 -10.51 -3.53
C VAL A 99 -8.68 -10.71 -2.85
N ASP A 100 -8.49 -11.85 -2.21
CA ASP A 100 -7.24 -12.19 -1.53
C ASP A 100 -6.78 -13.59 -1.94
N SER A 101 -5.49 -13.86 -1.77
CA SER A 101 -4.87 -15.09 -2.25
C SER A 101 -3.79 -15.59 -1.29
N ARG A 102 -3.58 -16.90 -1.24
CA ARG A 102 -2.43 -17.49 -0.55
C ARG A 102 -1.07 -17.03 -1.13
N PRO A 103 0.01 -17.07 -0.32
CA PRO A 103 0.08 -17.54 1.06
C PRO A 103 -0.16 -16.44 2.11
N LYS A 104 -0.05 -15.16 1.72
CA LYS A 104 -0.23 -14.02 2.61
C LYS A 104 -1.59 -13.40 2.32
N LEU A 105 -2.52 -13.57 3.26
CA LEU A 105 -3.87 -13.01 3.20
C LEU A 105 -3.83 -11.53 3.62
N GLU A 106 -3.12 -10.72 2.84
CA GLU A 106 -2.80 -9.31 3.14
C GLU A 106 -4.03 -8.40 3.07
N GLY A 107 -5.09 -8.83 2.37
CA GLY A 107 -6.34 -8.08 2.23
C GLY A 107 -7.15 -7.99 3.54
N TYR A 108 -7.04 -8.97 4.44
CA TYR A 108 -7.74 -8.90 5.74
C TYR A 108 -7.03 -7.98 6.74
N ASP A 109 -5.71 -8.10 6.88
CA ASP A 109 -4.96 -7.49 7.98
C ASP A 109 -4.82 -5.96 7.84
N ALA A 110 -4.80 -5.47 6.60
CA ALA A 110 -4.51 -4.07 6.32
C ALA A 110 -5.74 -3.21 6.01
N THR A 111 -6.95 -3.77 5.91
CA THR A 111 -8.16 -2.96 5.68
C THR A 111 -9.21 -3.16 6.77
N LEU A 112 -9.74 -2.06 7.32
CA LEU A 112 -10.79 -2.10 8.34
C LEU A 112 -12.01 -2.88 7.83
N SER A 113 -12.44 -3.87 8.62
CA SER A 113 -13.57 -4.75 8.29
C SER A 113 -14.87 -4.00 8.02
N ASP A 114 -15.05 -2.83 8.63
CA ASP A 114 -16.28 -2.03 8.59
C ASP A 114 -16.64 -1.56 7.18
N TYR A 115 -15.66 -1.49 6.28
CA TYR A 115 -15.85 -1.04 4.89
C TYR A 115 -15.83 -2.19 3.88
N ILE A 116 -15.50 -3.40 4.32
CA ILE A 116 -15.43 -4.58 3.46
C ILE A 116 -16.75 -5.32 3.56
N SER A 117 -17.41 -5.52 2.41
CA SER A 117 -18.66 -6.27 2.38
C SER A 117 -18.43 -7.78 2.31
N MET A 118 -17.36 -8.21 1.64
CA MET A 118 -17.02 -9.61 1.45
C MET A 118 -15.56 -9.75 1.02
N ILE A 119 -14.91 -10.81 1.48
CA ILE A 119 -13.59 -11.22 1.00
C ILE A 119 -13.77 -12.48 0.14
N ILE A 120 -13.22 -12.45 -1.08
CA ILE A 120 -13.17 -13.58 -1.99
C ILE A 120 -11.78 -14.15 -1.89
N THR A 121 -11.68 -15.36 -1.36
CA THR A 121 -10.41 -16.09 -1.26
C THR A 121 -10.49 -17.38 -2.06
N ASP A 122 -9.38 -18.10 -2.14
CA ASP A 122 -9.37 -19.44 -2.72
C ASP A 122 -10.12 -20.49 -1.87
N TYR A 123 -10.50 -20.16 -0.63
CA TYR A 123 -11.44 -20.94 0.20
C TYR A 123 -12.92 -20.63 -0.08
N GLY A 124 -13.19 -19.60 -0.88
CA GLY A 124 -14.53 -19.14 -1.23
C GLY A 124 -14.87 -17.74 -0.71
N MET A 125 -16.15 -17.41 -0.77
CA MET A 125 -16.73 -16.12 -0.35
C MET A 125 -16.92 -16.13 1.16
N VAL A 126 -16.18 -15.27 1.86
CA VAL A 126 -16.13 -15.24 3.33
C VAL A 126 -16.42 -13.83 3.85
N PRO A 127 -17.27 -13.67 4.89
CA PRO A 127 -17.39 -12.40 5.60
C PRO A 127 -16.03 -12.02 6.22
N PRO A 128 -15.64 -10.73 6.24
CA PRO A 128 -14.36 -10.29 6.82
C PRO A 128 -14.15 -10.77 8.26
N THR A 129 -15.22 -10.82 9.05
CA THR A 129 -15.22 -11.26 10.45
C THR A 129 -14.93 -12.75 10.63
N SER A 130 -15.21 -13.58 9.62
CA SER A 130 -14.98 -15.03 9.67
C SER A 130 -13.58 -15.43 9.19
N VAL A 131 -12.86 -14.53 8.50
CA VAL A 131 -11.54 -14.82 7.92
C VAL A 131 -10.53 -15.31 8.98
N PRO A 132 -10.36 -14.67 10.15
CA PRO A 132 -9.40 -15.14 11.16
C PRO A 132 -9.66 -16.57 11.65
N VAL A 133 -10.94 -16.92 11.79
CA VAL A 133 -11.34 -18.26 12.27
C VAL A 133 -10.96 -19.31 11.24
N ILE A 134 -11.26 -19.06 9.95
CA ILE A 134 -10.92 -19.96 8.85
C ILE A 134 -9.39 -20.12 8.74
N VAL A 135 -8.65 -19.02 8.77
CA VAL A 135 -7.18 -19.04 8.73
C VAL A 135 -6.59 -19.86 9.88
N ARG A 136 -7.12 -19.68 11.09
CA ARG A 136 -6.66 -20.41 12.28
C ARG A 136 -6.93 -21.91 12.19
N GLU A 137 -8.11 -22.33 11.72
CA GLU A 137 -8.42 -23.76 11.59
C GLU A 137 -7.53 -24.43 10.52
N TYR A 138 -7.33 -23.78 9.36
CA TYR A 138 -6.44 -24.32 8.32
C TYR A 138 -4.97 -24.44 8.77
N GLN A 139 -4.46 -23.47 9.54
CA GLN A 139 -3.10 -23.57 10.09
C GLN A 139 -2.92 -24.77 11.03
N LYS A 140 -3.96 -25.23 11.72
CA LYS A 140 -3.91 -26.46 12.52
C LYS A 140 -3.81 -27.72 11.66
N GLU A 141 -4.57 -27.78 10.56
CA GLU A 141 -4.57 -28.94 9.65
C GLU A 141 -3.21 -29.14 8.98
N HIS A 142 -2.48 -28.07 8.66
CA HIS A 142 -1.14 -28.14 8.05
C HIS A 142 0.02 -28.23 9.07
N LEU A 143 -0.24 -28.13 10.38
CA LEU A 143 0.73 -28.42 11.44
C LEU A 143 0.69 -29.89 11.90
N LEU A 144 -0.29 -30.66 11.41
CA LEU A 144 -0.51 -32.08 11.71
C LEU A 144 0.03 -33.03 10.62
N VAL A 145 0.82 -32.53 9.66
CA VAL A 145 1.49 -33.32 8.62
C VAL A 145 3.00 -33.11 8.67
#